data_AF-A0A2W4S1A0-F1
#
_entry.id   AF-A0A2W4S1A0-F1
#
_cell.length_a   1.000
_cell.length_b   1.000
_cell.length_c   1.000
_cell.angle_alpha   90.00
_cell.angle_beta   90.00
_cell.angle_gamma   90.00
#
_symmetry.space_group_name_H-M   'P 1'
#
loop_
_entity.id
_entity.type
_entity.pdbx_description
1 polymer ?
#
loop_
_entity_poly.entity_id
_entity_poly.type
_entity_poly.pdbx_seq_one_letter_code
_entity_poly.pdbx_strand_id
1 'polypeptide(L)'
;MEIMALIDRLEELVQQATRVPLTGKILLDPDEILAIVDEMREVVPQEIREANRVARDRETILAEAREQAEEILREARALAAQLTSEAAVTKEAQSQADALIDQAKRVAREIRQNALEWADELFARAQPELERIAADTQRAVAALRKAREELQNQL
;
A
#
# COMPACT_ATOMS: atom_id res chain seq x y z
N MET A 1 6.29 -45.09 26.62
CA MET A 1 5.83 -46.44 26.21
C MET A 1 6.18 -47.47 27.27
N GLU A 2 7.23 -47.25 28.07
CA GLU A 2 7.62 -48.15 29.15
C GLU A 2 6.59 -48.24 30.27
N ILE A 3 5.94 -47.13 30.67
CA ILE A 3 4.84 -47.18 31.66
C ILE A 3 3.69 -48.10 31.23
N MET A 4 3.26 -48.03 29.96
CA MET A 4 2.16 -48.87 29.46
C MET A 4 2.55 -50.34 29.53
N ALA A 5 3.78 -50.68 29.15
CA ALA A 5 4.29 -52.04 29.27
C ALA A 5 4.35 -52.52 30.74
N LEU A 6 4.68 -51.66 31.70
CA LEU A 6 4.66 -51.99 33.13
C LEU A 6 3.23 -52.22 33.65
N ILE A 7 2.27 -51.43 33.17
CA ILE A 7 0.85 -51.61 33.49
C ILE A 7 0.33 -52.93 32.90
N ASP A 8 0.64 -53.20 31.63
CA ASP A 8 0.24 -54.44 30.95
C ASP A 8 0.82 -55.66 31.67
N ARG A 9 2.09 -55.58 32.10
CA ARG A 9 2.76 -56.65 32.86
C ARG A 9 2.13 -56.86 34.23
N LEU A 10 1.77 -55.79 34.95
CA LEU A 10 1.06 -55.89 36.21
C LEU A 10 -0.33 -56.52 36.02
N GLU A 11 -1.04 -56.13 34.96
CA GLU A 11 -2.36 -56.65 34.63
C GLU A 11 -2.30 -58.15 34.30
N GLU A 12 -1.31 -58.56 33.51
CA GLU A 12 -1.08 -59.96 33.16
C GLU A 12 -0.74 -60.81 34.39
N LEU A 13 0.09 -60.27 35.30
CA LEU A 13 0.45 -60.91 36.58
C LEU A 13 -0.78 -61.12 37.48
N VAL A 14 -1.69 -60.15 37.52
CA VAL A 14 -2.98 -60.27 38.23
C VAL A 14 -3.93 -61.26 37.56
N GLN A 15 -3.97 -61.31 36.22
CA GLN A 15 -4.83 -62.24 35.47
C GLN A 15 -4.38 -63.70 35.60
N GLN A 16 -3.08 -63.95 35.64
CA GLN A 16 -2.48 -65.30 35.75
C GLN A 16 -2.40 -65.80 37.22
N ALA A 17 -2.72 -64.93 38.18
CA ALA A 17 -2.64 -65.23 39.61
C ALA A 17 -3.51 -66.42 40.03
N THR A 18 -2.98 -67.24 40.94
CA THR A 18 -3.74 -68.40 41.46
C THR A 18 -4.89 -67.93 42.34
N ARG A 19 -6.12 -68.27 41.98
CA ARG A 19 -7.31 -67.94 42.80
C ARG A 19 -7.43 -68.86 44.00
N VAL A 20 -7.71 -68.27 45.17
CA VAL A 20 -7.95 -69.01 46.41
C VAL A 20 -9.45 -69.35 46.50
N PRO A 21 -9.83 -70.65 46.55
CA PRO A 21 -11.23 -71.07 46.60
C PRO A 21 -12.00 -70.44 47.76
N LEU A 22 -13.30 -70.16 47.55
CA LEU A 22 -14.25 -69.67 48.57
C LEU A 22 -13.91 -68.30 49.20
N THR A 23 -12.83 -67.62 48.81
CA THR A 23 -12.42 -66.33 49.40
C THR A 23 -12.48 -65.14 48.43
N GLY A 24 -12.53 -65.41 47.11
CA GLY A 24 -12.45 -64.39 46.07
C GLY A 24 -11.07 -63.73 45.91
N LYS A 25 -10.05 -64.18 46.65
CA LYS A 25 -8.69 -63.63 46.64
C LYS A 25 -7.80 -64.32 45.62
N ILE A 26 -6.73 -63.62 45.23
CA ILE A 26 -5.64 -64.15 44.40
C ILE A 26 -4.35 -64.25 45.21
N LEU A 27 -3.53 -65.25 44.91
CA LEU A 27 -2.20 -65.44 45.46
C LEU A 27 -1.18 -64.90 44.45
N LEU A 28 -0.32 -64.01 44.91
CA LEU A 28 0.72 -63.37 44.10
C LEU A 28 2.05 -63.39 44.85
N ASP A 29 3.14 -63.44 44.09
CA ASP A 29 4.49 -63.30 44.63
C ASP A 29 4.75 -61.81 44.96
N PRO A 30 4.99 -61.47 46.24
CA PRO A 30 5.29 -60.09 46.62
C PRO A 30 6.56 -59.54 45.97
N ASP A 31 7.58 -60.37 45.70
CA ASP A 31 8.85 -59.90 45.12
C ASP A 31 8.66 -59.45 43.67
N GLU A 32 7.79 -60.15 42.92
CA GLU A 32 7.50 -59.84 41.52
C GLU A 32 6.66 -58.56 41.37
N ILE A 33 5.70 -58.33 42.27
CA ILE A 33 4.94 -57.07 42.33
C ILE A 33 5.85 -55.91 42.72
N LEU A 34 6.68 -56.09 43.75
CA LEU A 34 7.56 -55.03 44.24
C LEU A 34 8.57 -54.61 43.17
N ALA A 35 9.09 -55.55 42.38
CA ALA A 35 9.96 -55.25 41.25
C ALA A 35 9.27 -54.34 40.21
N ILE A 36 8.01 -54.62 39.85
CA ILE A 36 7.24 -53.77 38.92
C ILE A 36 6.99 -52.39 39.53
N VAL A 37 6.68 -52.32 40.83
CA VAL A 37 6.46 -51.05 41.53
C VAL A 37 7.73 -50.20 41.58
N ASP A 38 8.89 -50.80 41.80
CA ASP A 38 10.18 -50.10 41.80
C ASP A 38 10.53 -49.58 40.40
N GLU A 39 10.31 -50.39 39.36
CA GLU A 39 10.50 -49.99 37.97
C GLU A 39 9.55 -48.83 37.58
N MET A 40 8.28 -48.87 38.01
CA MET A 40 7.35 -47.75 37.84
C MET A 40 7.80 -46.50 38.60
N ARG A 41 8.41 -46.62 39.77
CA ARG A 41 8.92 -45.49 40.55
C ARG A 41 10.09 -44.78 39.90
N GLU A 42 10.88 -45.49 39.10
CA GLU A 42 11.99 -44.91 38.34
C GLU A 42 11.50 -44.23 37.06
N VAL A 43 10.62 -44.91 36.33
CA VAL A 43 10.19 -44.51 34.98
C VAL A 43 9.12 -43.41 35.03
N VAL A 44 8.04 -43.58 35.81
CA VAL A 44 6.89 -42.65 35.84
C VAL A 44 7.26 -41.17 36.06
N PRO A 45 8.14 -40.82 37.01
CA PRO A 45 8.53 -39.43 37.20
C PRO A 45 9.21 -38.82 35.97
N GLN A 46 9.94 -39.62 35.19
CA GLN A 46 10.62 -39.16 33.99
C GLN A 46 9.64 -38.84 32.87
N GLU A 47 8.69 -39.72 32.54
CA GLU A 47 7.67 -39.40 31.53
C GLU A 47 6.78 -38.22 31.96
N ILE A 48 6.44 -38.09 33.24
CA ILE A 48 5.66 -36.92 33.71
C ILE A 48 6.45 -35.63 33.49
N ARG A 49 7.77 -35.62 33.77
CA ARG A 49 8.61 -34.44 33.50
C ARG A 49 8.66 -34.11 32.02
N GLU A 50 8.82 -35.12 31.16
CA GLU A 50 8.87 -34.94 29.71
C GLU A 50 7.54 -34.43 29.15
N ALA A 51 6.42 -35.00 29.57
CA ALA A 51 5.08 -34.54 29.19
C ALA A 51 4.85 -33.08 29.60
N ASN A 52 5.25 -32.70 30.82
CA ASN A 52 5.18 -31.32 31.27
C ASN A 52 6.10 -30.38 30.47
N ARG A 53 7.30 -30.83 30.07
CA ARG A 53 8.19 -30.07 29.20
C ARG A 53 7.54 -29.81 27.85
N VAL A 54 7.02 -30.85 27.20
CA VAL A 54 6.33 -30.74 25.91
C VAL A 54 5.12 -29.81 25.99
N ALA A 55 4.35 -29.86 27.09
CA ALA A 55 3.23 -28.95 27.31
C ALA A 55 3.69 -27.48 27.40
N ARG A 56 4.76 -27.20 28.15
CA ARG A 56 5.34 -25.86 28.25
C ARG A 56 5.92 -25.37 26.94
N ASP A 57 6.68 -26.21 26.24
CA ASP A 57 7.27 -25.86 24.94
C ASP A 57 6.17 -25.49 23.94
N ARG A 58 5.06 -26.24 23.94
CA ARG A 58 3.88 -25.92 23.13
C ARG A 58 3.29 -24.56 23.48
N GLU A 59 3.15 -24.22 24.76
CA GLU A 59 2.64 -22.91 25.17
C GLU A 59 3.57 -21.79 24.73
N THR A 60 4.88 -21.97 24.85
CA THR A 60 5.90 -21.01 24.37
C THR A 60 5.79 -20.80 22.87
N ILE A 61 5.76 -21.88 22.08
CA ILE A 61 5.63 -21.80 20.61
C ILE A 61 4.34 -21.07 20.21
N LEU A 62 3.23 -21.34 20.91
CA LEU A 62 1.97 -20.65 20.65
C LEU A 62 2.02 -19.17 21.01
N ALA A 63 2.73 -18.79 22.07
CA ALA A 63 2.91 -17.39 22.45
C ALA A 63 3.77 -16.65 21.41
N GLU A 64 4.91 -17.23 21.02
CA GLU A 64 5.80 -16.67 19.99
C GLU A 64 5.08 -16.52 18.65
N ALA A 65 4.31 -17.52 18.22
CA ALA A 65 3.55 -17.46 16.98
C ALA A 65 2.47 -16.36 17.01
N ARG A 66 1.84 -16.12 18.16
CA ARG A 66 0.88 -15.03 18.33
C ARG A 66 1.55 -13.67 18.27
N GLU A 67 2.68 -13.51 18.93
CA GLU A 67 3.46 -12.27 18.91
C GLU A 67 3.91 -11.93 17.47
N GLN A 68 4.47 -12.90 16.75
CA GLN A 68 4.86 -12.72 15.35
C GLN A 68 3.66 -12.38 14.46
N ALA A 69 2.50 -13.02 14.66
CA ALA A 69 1.30 -12.71 13.90
C ALA A 69 0.81 -11.26 14.17
N GLU A 70 0.89 -10.81 15.42
CA GLU A 70 0.55 -9.43 15.80
C GLU A 70 1.53 -8.42 15.20
N GLU A 71 2.82 -8.73 15.16
CA GLU A 71 3.84 -7.90 14.53
C GLU A 71 3.60 -7.76 13.02
N ILE A 72 3.41 -8.88 12.31
CA ILE A 72 3.08 -8.88 10.88
C ILE A 72 1.82 -8.05 10.59
N LEU A 73 0.77 -8.21 11.39
CA LEU A 73 -0.46 -7.43 11.22
C LEU A 73 -0.24 -5.93 11.43
N ARG A 74 0.62 -5.56 12.38
CA ARG A 74 0.96 -4.17 12.67
C ARG A 74 1.71 -3.54 11.50
N GLU A 75 2.72 -4.24 10.98
CA GLU A 75 3.50 -3.80 9.81
C GLU A 75 2.62 -3.67 8.56
N ALA A 76 1.78 -4.67 8.28
CA ALA A 76 0.88 -4.63 7.14
C ALA A 76 -0.11 -3.44 7.20
N ARG A 77 -0.63 -3.12 8.39
CA ARG A 77 -1.49 -1.96 8.60
C ARG A 77 -0.74 -0.63 8.39
N ALA A 78 0.50 -0.54 8.88
CA ALA A 78 1.34 0.64 8.69
C ALA A 78 1.63 0.87 7.19
N LEU A 79 2.01 -0.19 6.47
CA LEU A 79 2.25 -0.13 5.03
C LEU A 79 0.98 0.27 4.25
N ALA A 80 -0.16 -0.32 4.58
CA ALA A 80 -1.43 0.02 3.94
C ALA A 80 -1.81 1.51 4.16
N ALA A 81 -1.60 2.03 5.37
CA ALA A 81 -1.83 3.44 5.66
C ALA A 81 -0.90 4.35 4.85
N GLN A 82 0.39 4.00 4.73
CA GLN A 82 1.35 4.75 3.94
C GLN A 82 0.98 4.76 2.46
N LEU A 83 0.69 3.60 1.85
CA LEU A 83 0.30 3.49 0.44
C LEU A 83 -0.98 4.29 0.14
N THR A 84 -1.95 4.27 1.06
CA THR A 84 -3.19 5.04 0.91
C THR A 84 -2.91 6.55 0.96
N SER A 85 -2.04 6.98 1.86
CA SER A 85 -1.59 8.37 1.96
C SER A 85 -0.87 8.83 0.70
N GLU A 86 0.10 8.06 0.21
CA GLU A 86 0.85 8.35 -1.02
C GLU A 86 -0.07 8.39 -2.25
N ALA A 87 -1.01 7.46 -2.36
CA ALA A 87 -2.00 7.45 -3.43
C ALA A 87 -2.94 8.66 -3.37
N ALA A 88 -3.37 9.06 -2.17
CA ALA A 88 -4.19 10.26 -1.97
C ALA A 88 -3.43 11.53 -2.35
N VAL A 89 -2.17 11.67 -1.91
CA VAL A 89 -1.31 12.81 -2.26
C VAL A 89 -1.08 12.88 -3.77
N THR A 90 -0.82 11.74 -4.42
CA THR A 90 -0.59 11.69 -5.86
C THR A 90 -1.85 12.05 -6.65
N LYS A 91 -3.02 11.57 -6.22
CA LYS A 91 -4.31 11.91 -6.84
C LYS A 91 -4.62 13.40 -6.71
N GLU A 92 -4.38 13.98 -5.54
CA GLU A 92 -4.57 15.41 -5.30
C GLU A 92 -3.61 16.26 -6.16
N ALA A 93 -2.34 15.88 -6.22
CA ALA A 93 -1.34 16.54 -7.05
C ALA A 93 -1.72 16.51 -8.55
N GLN A 94 -2.23 15.37 -9.04
CA GLN A 94 -2.71 15.26 -10.43
C GLN A 94 -3.91 16.19 -10.69
N SER A 95 -4.88 16.24 -9.77
CA SER A 95 -6.04 17.13 -9.88
C SER A 95 -5.62 18.61 -9.93
N GLN A 96 -4.66 19.01 -9.09
CA GLN A 96 -4.11 20.37 -9.11
C GLN A 96 -3.34 20.68 -10.40
N ALA A 97 -2.57 19.71 -10.91
CA ALA A 97 -1.86 19.85 -12.17
C ALA A 97 -2.84 20.05 -13.36
N ASP A 98 -3.90 19.25 -13.42
CA ASP A 98 -4.93 19.37 -14.47
C ASP A 98 -5.64 20.73 -14.39
N ALA A 99 -6.00 21.18 -13.18
CA ALA A 99 -6.60 22.49 -12.96
C ALA A 99 -5.69 23.65 -13.40
N LEU A 100 -4.38 23.54 -13.11
CA LEU A 100 -3.38 24.53 -13.52
C LEU A 100 -3.22 24.57 -15.04
N ILE A 101 -3.17 23.40 -15.70
CA ILE A 101 -3.10 23.30 -17.16
C ILE A 101 -4.33 23.96 -17.79
N ASP A 102 -5.52 23.70 -17.26
CA ASP A 102 -6.75 24.30 -17.78
C ASP A 102 -6.81 25.81 -17.56
N GLN A 103 -6.31 26.30 -16.43
CA GLN A 103 -6.14 27.74 -16.20
C GLN A 103 -5.15 28.35 -17.19
N ALA A 104 -3.99 27.73 -17.39
CA ALA A 104 -3.00 28.20 -18.35
C ALA A 104 -3.57 28.26 -19.77
N LYS A 105 -4.35 27.25 -20.18
CA LYS A 105 -5.05 27.24 -21.47
C LYS A 105 -6.09 28.36 -21.57
N ARG A 106 -6.83 28.68 -20.51
CA ARG A 106 -7.78 29.81 -20.49
C ARG A 106 -7.05 31.13 -20.67
N VAL A 107 -6.02 31.37 -19.87
CA VAL A 107 -5.20 32.59 -19.94
C VAL A 107 -4.55 32.75 -21.32
N ALA A 108 -4.02 31.68 -21.90
CA ALA A 108 -3.45 31.71 -23.24
C ALA A 108 -4.47 32.08 -24.32
N ARG A 109 -5.72 31.59 -24.21
CA ARG A 109 -6.81 31.97 -25.11
C ARG A 109 -7.19 33.44 -24.96
N GLU A 110 -7.29 33.93 -23.74
CA GLU A 110 -7.58 35.34 -23.45
C GLU A 110 -6.49 36.26 -24.00
N ILE A 111 -5.21 35.95 -23.74
CA ILE A 111 -4.07 36.72 -24.29
C ILE A 111 -4.16 36.77 -25.83
N ARG A 112 -4.41 35.63 -26.47
CA ARG A 112 -4.52 35.57 -27.93
C ARG A 112 -5.67 36.42 -28.44
N GLN A 113 -6.83 36.35 -27.78
CA GLN A 113 -8.01 37.12 -28.18
C GLN A 113 -7.77 38.63 -28.01
N ASN A 114 -7.26 39.05 -26.85
CA ASN A 114 -6.93 40.44 -26.58
C ASN A 114 -5.87 40.98 -27.57
N ALA A 115 -4.89 40.16 -27.96
CA ALA A 115 -3.89 40.54 -28.95
C ALA A 115 -4.49 40.76 -30.35
N LEU A 116 -5.46 39.93 -30.75
CA LEU A 116 -6.20 40.10 -32.01
C LEU A 116 -7.04 41.37 -31.98
N GLU A 117 -7.81 41.59 -30.91
CA GLU A 117 -8.64 42.79 -30.73
C GLU A 117 -7.77 44.06 -30.75
N TRP A 118 -6.62 44.02 -30.08
CA TRP A 118 -5.67 45.14 -30.11
C TRP A 118 -5.08 45.39 -31.50
N ALA A 119 -4.78 44.34 -32.27
CA ALA A 119 -4.31 44.48 -33.64
C ALA A 119 -5.38 45.12 -34.54
N ASP A 120 -6.64 44.67 -34.43
CA ASP A 120 -7.76 45.25 -35.17
C ASP A 120 -7.95 46.73 -34.83
N GLU A 121 -7.89 47.10 -33.55
CA GLU A 121 -7.95 48.50 -33.13
C GLU A 121 -6.78 49.34 -33.66
N LEU A 122 -5.58 48.77 -33.73
CA LEU A 122 -4.41 49.43 -34.27
C LEU A 122 -4.58 49.71 -35.78
N PHE A 123 -5.04 48.71 -36.54
CA PHE A 123 -5.28 48.87 -37.97
C PHE A 123 -6.43 49.84 -38.25
N ALA A 124 -7.51 49.79 -37.48
CA ALA A 124 -8.64 50.72 -37.60
C ALA A 124 -8.21 52.19 -37.39
N ARG A 125 -7.18 52.43 -36.55
CA ARG A 125 -6.61 53.77 -36.35
C ARG A 125 -5.58 54.15 -37.41
N ALA A 126 -4.74 53.22 -37.83
CA ALA A 126 -3.65 53.49 -38.78
C ALA A 126 -4.14 53.69 -40.22
N GLN A 127 -5.13 52.90 -40.65
CA GLN A 127 -5.63 52.93 -42.03
C GLN A 127 -6.13 54.32 -42.48
N PRO A 128 -7.03 55.02 -41.76
CA PRO A 128 -7.51 56.34 -42.19
C PRO A 128 -6.39 57.38 -42.23
N GLU A 129 -5.41 57.28 -41.34
CA GLU A 129 -4.27 58.19 -41.33
C GLU A 129 -3.36 57.97 -42.55
N LEU A 130 -3.12 56.71 -42.93
CA LEU A 130 -2.39 56.38 -44.15
C LEU A 130 -3.15 56.84 -45.41
N GLU A 131 -4.47 56.64 -45.46
CA GLU A 131 -5.32 57.12 -46.56
C GLU A 131 -5.27 58.65 -46.68
N ARG A 132 -5.30 59.37 -45.54
CA ARG A 132 -5.15 60.82 -45.49
C ARG A 132 -3.81 61.28 -46.05
N ILE A 133 -2.71 60.69 -45.60
CA ILE A 133 -1.35 60.99 -46.09
C ILE A 133 -1.22 60.71 -47.59
N ALA A 134 -1.78 59.58 -48.07
CA ALA A 134 -1.78 59.25 -49.49
C ALA A 134 -2.55 60.28 -50.32
N ALA A 135 -3.73 60.69 -49.86
CA ALA A 135 -4.55 61.71 -50.52
C ALA A 135 -3.88 63.09 -50.52
N ASP A 136 -3.21 63.48 -49.42
CA ASP A 136 -2.42 64.71 -49.33
C ASP A 136 -1.27 64.69 -50.35
N THR A 137 -0.56 63.57 -50.45
CA THR A 137 0.55 63.38 -51.40
C THR A 137 0.08 63.44 -52.85
N GLN A 138 -1.03 62.79 -53.19
CA GLN A 138 -1.62 62.84 -54.54
C GLN A 138 -2.01 64.27 -54.93
N ARG A 139 -2.62 65.03 -54.02
CA ARG A 139 -2.96 66.44 -54.23
C ARG A 139 -1.70 67.28 -54.49
N ALA A 140 -0.64 67.08 -53.72
CA ALA A 140 0.63 67.79 -53.92
C ALA A 140 1.26 67.48 -55.29
N VAL A 141 1.27 66.21 -55.72
CA VAL A 141 1.78 65.81 -57.04
C VAL A 141 0.95 66.41 -58.18
N ALA A 142 -0.38 66.40 -58.06
CA ALA A 142 -1.26 66.99 -59.07
C ALA A 142 -1.05 68.51 -59.18
N ALA A 143 -0.90 69.22 -58.06
CA ALA A 143 -0.61 70.65 -58.04
C ALA A 143 0.73 70.97 -58.72
N LEU A 144 1.78 70.19 -58.45
CA LEU A 144 3.08 70.34 -59.10
C LEU A 144 3.03 70.10 -60.61
N ARG A 145 2.26 69.08 -61.06
CA ARG A 145 2.05 68.84 -62.50
C ARG A 145 1.37 70.01 -63.17
N LYS A 146 0.29 70.53 -62.58
CA LYS A 146 -0.44 71.68 -63.10
C LYS A 146 0.44 72.93 -63.18
N ALA A 147 1.19 73.23 -62.11
CA ALA A 147 2.13 74.36 -62.09
C ALA A 147 3.20 74.22 -63.18
N ARG A 148 3.70 73.01 -63.44
CA ARG A 148 4.66 72.74 -64.52
C ARG A 148 4.04 72.95 -65.91
N GLU A 149 2.81 72.52 -66.14
CA GLU A 149 2.09 72.74 -67.41
C GLU A 149 1.84 74.23 -67.66
N GLU A 150 1.46 74.98 -66.62
CA GLU A 150 1.26 76.44 -66.69
C GLU A 150 2.58 77.17 -67.04
N LEU A 151 3.71 76.76 -66.44
CA LEU A 151 5.04 77.28 -66.77
C LEU A 151 5.49 76.93 -68.21
N GLN A 152 5.12 75.75 -68.72
CA GLN A 152 5.44 75.35 -70.10
C GLN A 152 4.61 76.10 -71.15
N ASN A 153 3.39 76.52 -70.81
CA ASN A 153 2.52 77.30 -71.70
C ASN A 153 2.83 78.82 -71.68
N GLN A 154 3.72 79.28 -70.79
CA GLN A 154 4.17 80.67 -70.68
C GLN A 154 5.53 80.95 -71.35
N LEU A 155 6.18 79.93 -71.92
CA LEU A 155 7.37 80.01 -72.77
C LEU A 155 7.00 79.81 -74.24
#